data_AF-A0A1Y5ZR06-F1
#
_entry.id   AF-A0A1Y5ZR06-F1
#
_cell.length_a   1.000
_cell.length_b   1.000
_cell.length_c   1.000
_cell.angle_alpha   90.00
_cell.angle_beta   90.00
_cell.angle_gamma   90.00
#
_symmetry.space_group_name_H-M   'P 1'
#
loop_
_entity.id
_entity.type
_entity.pdbx_description
1 polymer ?
#
loop_
_entity_poly.entity_id
_entity_poly.type
_entity_poly.pdbx_seq_one_letter_code
_entity_poly.pdbx_strand_id
1 'polypeptide(L)'
;MENITNIIAILERSVNDLQRDRDGLKQTLLHVSTTVEALNRKVDMLEKGLAMKADITHVQQINKQSEIIKKINGSKSVGMDSKVGISLDGKVTLESIVKQTTDGFKITATDIKGVNTKEDSQHG
;
A
#
# COMPACT_ATOMS: atom_id res chain seq x y z
N MET A 1 -33.68 -65.07 51.96
CA MET A 1 -34.36 -64.18 50.98
C MET A 1 -33.92 -62.72 51.18
N GLU A 2 -33.94 -62.22 52.42
CA GLU A 2 -33.52 -60.86 52.80
C GLU A 2 -32.15 -60.41 52.26
N ASN A 3 -31.15 -61.29 52.27
CA ASN A 3 -29.80 -60.97 51.77
C ASN A 3 -29.78 -60.74 50.24
N ILE A 4 -30.56 -61.51 49.48
CA ILE A 4 -30.69 -61.34 48.02
C ILE A 4 -31.42 -60.03 47.69
N THR A 5 -32.48 -59.70 48.43
CA THR A 5 -33.22 -58.44 48.24
C THR A 5 -32.32 -57.22 48.47
N ASN A 6 -31.48 -57.25 49.51
CA ASN A 6 -30.54 -56.17 49.78
C ASN A 6 -29.49 -56.01 48.67
N ILE A 7 -28.97 -57.13 48.14
CA ILE A 7 -28.02 -57.10 47.02
C ILE A 7 -28.67 -56.50 45.77
N ILE A 8 -29.91 -56.87 45.46
CA ILE A 8 -30.66 -56.32 44.32
C ILE A 8 -30.83 -54.81 44.46
N ALA A 9 -31.28 -54.33 45.62
CA ALA A 9 -31.47 -52.90 45.86
C ALA A 9 -30.18 -52.08 45.71
N ILE A 10 -29.04 -52.63 46.16
CA ILE A 10 -27.72 -52.00 45.99
C ILE A 10 -27.37 -51.93 44.50
N LEU A 11 -27.55 -53.02 43.75
CA LEU A 11 -27.27 -53.07 42.32
C LEU A 11 -28.14 -52.08 41.54
N GLU A 12 -29.44 -52.01 41.83
CA GLU A 12 -30.35 -51.04 41.20
C GLU A 12 -29.88 -49.61 41.42
N ARG A 13 -29.48 -49.28 42.65
CA ARG A 13 -28.94 -47.96 42.97
C ARG A 13 -27.65 -47.67 42.21
N SER A 14 -26.70 -48.61 42.20
CA SER A 14 -25.44 -48.44 41.47
C SER A 14 -25.65 -48.28 39.96
N VAL A 15 -26.59 -49.04 39.37
CA VAL A 15 -26.94 -48.91 37.95
C VAL A 15 -27.53 -47.52 37.66
N ASN A 16 -28.43 -47.03 38.52
CA ASN A 16 -29.03 -45.71 38.36
C ASN A 16 -27.97 -44.59 38.48
N ASP A 17 -27.05 -44.68 39.45
CA ASP A 17 -25.96 -43.73 39.62
C ASP A 17 -25.04 -43.71 38.38
N LEU A 18 -24.65 -44.89 37.87
CA LEU A 18 -23.83 -45.01 36.66
C LEU A 18 -24.53 -44.46 35.41
N GLN A 19 -25.84 -44.65 35.28
CA GLN A 19 -26.61 -44.08 34.17
C GLN A 19 -26.62 -42.56 34.22
N ARG A 20 -26.83 -41.98 35.41
CA ARG A 20 -26.78 -40.53 35.62
C ARG A 20 -25.41 -39.96 35.29
N ASP A 21 -24.34 -40.61 35.75
CA ASP A 21 -22.97 -40.16 35.50
C ASP A 21 -22.62 -40.24 34.01
N ARG A 22 -23.01 -41.32 33.33
CA ARG A 22 -22.87 -41.47 31.88
C ARG A 22 -23.58 -40.34 31.12
N ASP A 23 -24.80 -40.00 31.51
CA ASP A 23 -25.58 -38.95 30.84
C ASP A 23 -24.99 -37.56 31.10
N GLY A 24 -24.48 -37.32 32.32
CA GLY A 24 -23.68 -36.14 32.64
C GLY A 24 -22.42 -36.03 31.77
N LEU A 25 -21.66 -37.12 31.63
CA LEU A 25 -20.46 -37.16 30.78
C LEU A 25 -20.77 -36.85 29.32
N LYS A 26 -21.89 -37.39 28.78
CA LYS A 26 -22.31 -37.10 27.40
C LYS A 26 -22.61 -35.61 27.20
N GLN A 27 -23.27 -34.98 28.17
CA GLN A 27 -23.55 -33.54 28.10
C GLN A 27 -22.27 -32.70 28.16
N THR A 28 -21.35 -33.04 29.07
CA THR A 28 -20.05 -32.36 29.15
C THR A 28 -19.25 -32.51 27.86
N LEU A 29 -19.22 -33.72 27.28
CA LEU A 29 -18.51 -33.99 26.02
C LEU A 29 -19.09 -33.17 24.87
N LEU A 30 -20.42 -33.08 24.76
CA LEU A 30 -21.08 -32.28 23.73
C LEU A 30 -20.73 -30.79 23.86
N HIS A 31 -20.74 -30.27 25.10
CA HIS A 31 -20.37 -28.89 25.38
C HIS A 31 -18.91 -28.58 25.02
N VAL A 32 -18.00 -29.48 25.40
CA VAL A 32 -16.57 -29.37 25.04
C VAL A 32 -16.38 -29.41 23.53
N SER A 33 -17.03 -30.33 22.82
CA SER A 33 -16.95 -30.43 21.36
C SER A 33 -17.38 -29.12 20.68
N THR A 34 -18.51 -28.56 21.12
CA THR A 34 -19.02 -27.28 20.61
C THR A 34 -18.04 -26.13 20.86
N THR A 35 -17.42 -26.12 22.05
CA THR A 35 -16.46 -25.08 22.43
C THR A 35 -15.17 -25.17 21.63
N VAL A 36 -14.68 -26.39 21.39
CA VAL A 36 -13.49 -26.65 20.56
C VAL A 36 -13.73 -26.22 19.11
N GLU A 37 -14.90 -26.51 18.53
CA GLU A 37 -15.24 -26.01 17.20
C GLU A 37 -15.26 -24.48 17.12
N ALA A 38 -15.83 -23.82 18.12
CA ALA A 38 -15.86 -22.36 18.19
C ALA A 38 -14.44 -21.77 18.33
N LEU A 39 -13.57 -22.41 19.13
CA LEU A 39 -12.16 -22.02 19.25
C LEU A 39 -11.43 -22.22 17.93
N ASN A 40 -11.64 -23.34 17.24
CA ASN A 40 -10.99 -23.64 15.96
C ASN A 40 -11.31 -22.56 14.91
N ARG A 41 -12.56 -22.09 14.85
CA ARG A 41 -12.95 -20.97 13.97
C ARG A 41 -12.22 -19.66 14.32
N LYS A 42 -12.06 -19.35 15.61
CA LYS A 42 -11.34 -18.15 16.06
C LYS A 42 -9.86 -18.23 15.72
N VAL A 43 -9.24 -19.39 15.90
CA VAL A 43 -7.84 -19.63 15.54
C VAL A 43 -7.64 -19.46 14.03
N ASP A 44 -8.48 -20.07 13.20
CA ASP A 44 -8.40 -19.94 11.73
C ASP A 44 -8.54 -18.48 11.26
N MET A 45 -9.40 -17.69 11.90
CA MET A 45 -9.49 -16.24 11.65
C MET A 45 -8.21 -15.49 12.04
N LEU A 46 -7.62 -15.82 13.20
CA LEU A 46 -6.39 -15.20 13.67
C LEU A 46 -5.19 -15.57 12.80
N GLU A 47 -5.09 -16.82 12.35
CA GLU A 47 -4.05 -17.28 11.44
C GLU A 47 -4.11 -16.55 10.10
N LYS A 48 -5.32 -16.40 9.53
CA LYS A 48 -5.54 -15.60 8.30
C LYS A 48 -5.19 -14.13 8.50
N GLY A 49 -5.62 -13.53 9.60
CA GLY A 49 -5.30 -12.13 9.93
C GLY A 49 -3.80 -11.92 10.15
N LEU A 50 -3.12 -12.88 10.80
CA LEU A 50 -1.69 -12.85 11.01
C LEU A 50 -0.94 -13.03 9.70
N ALA A 51 -1.35 -13.97 8.83
CA ALA A 51 -0.75 -14.15 7.51
C ALA A 51 -0.84 -12.86 6.68
N MET A 52 -1.97 -12.16 6.73
CA MET A 52 -2.14 -10.88 6.04
C MET A 52 -1.25 -9.76 6.64
N LYS A 53 -1.09 -9.70 7.96
CA LYS A 53 -0.23 -8.69 8.62
C LYS A 53 1.26 -9.01 8.49
N ALA A 54 1.59 -10.29 8.51
CA ALA A 54 2.92 -10.83 8.27
C ALA A 54 3.27 -10.90 6.78
N ASP A 55 2.36 -10.46 5.90
CA ASP A 55 2.69 -10.09 4.52
C ASP A 55 3.56 -8.82 4.54
N ILE A 56 4.78 -9.05 5.00
CA ILE A 56 5.93 -8.17 5.13
C ILE A 56 6.26 -7.49 3.79
N THR A 57 5.68 -7.98 2.68
CA THR A 57 5.75 -7.38 1.35
C THR A 57 5.37 -5.90 1.37
N HIS A 58 4.28 -5.52 2.03
CA HIS A 58 3.87 -4.11 2.09
C HIS A 58 4.88 -3.24 2.84
N VAL A 59 5.35 -3.69 4.01
CA VAL A 59 6.35 -2.96 4.80
C VAL A 59 7.70 -2.88 4.09
N GLN A 60 8.12 -3.96 3.41
CA GLN A 60 9.33 -3.98 2.59
C GLN A 60 9.24 -3.02 1.41
N GLN A 61 8.08 -2.95 0.74
CA GLN A 61 7.85 -1.99 -0.34
C GLN A 61 7.93 -0.55 0.18
N ILE A 62 7.28 -0.25 1.31
CA ILE A 62 7.34 1.08 1.96
C ILE A 62 8.81 1.43 2.31
N ASN A 63 9.55 0.50 2.91
CA ASN A 63 10.96 0.73 3.23
C ASN A 63 11.81 0.99 1.97
N LYS A 64 11.60 0.22 0.90
CA LYS A 64 12.29 0.44 -0.39
C LYS A 64 11.97 1.83 -0.96
N GLN A 65 10.70 2.23 -0.96
CA GLN A 65 10.29 3.56 -1.43
C GLN A 65 10.88 4.69 -0.55
N SER A 66 10.90 4.51 0.77
CA SER A 66 11.51 5.46 1.71
C SER A 66 13.01 5.65 1.43
N GLU A 67 13.75 4.58 1.18
CA GLU A 67 15.16 4.64 0.84
C GLU A 67 15.41 5.36 -0.50
N ILE A 68 14.53 5.19 -1.50
CA ILE A 68 14.60 5.95 -2.76
C ILE A 68 14.39 7.44 -2.49
N ILE A 69 13.37 7.81 -1.70
CA ILE A 69 13.08 9.22 -1.37
C ILE A 69 14.24 9.86 -0.63
N LYS A 70 14.86 9.18 0.35
CA LYS A 70 16.06 9.68 1.04
C LYS A 70 17.20 9.97 0.05
N LYS A 71 17.44 9.07 -0.90
CA LYS A 71 18.47 9.26 -1.93
C LYS A 71 18.17 10.45 -2.85
N ILE A 72 16.91 10.64 -3.25
CA ILE A 72 16.47 11.80 -4.04
C ILE A 72 16.69 13.09 -3.25
N ASN A 73 16.23 13.15 -2.00
CA ASN A 73 16.33 14.35 -1.17
C ASN A 73 17.78 14.70 -0.82
N GLY A 74 18.66 13.70 -0.73
CA GLY A 74 20.10 13.90 -0.54
C GLY A 74 20.86 14.16 -1.84
N SER A 75 20.25 13.99 -3.01
CA SER A 75 20.92 14.18 -4.30
C SER A 75 21.06 15.67 -4.63
N LYS A 76 22.18 16.03 -5.25
CA LYS A 76 22.37 17.39 -5.77
C LYS A 76 21.40 17.61 -6.92
N SER A 77 20.69 18.73 -6.90
CA SER A 77 19.86 19.15 -8.04
C SER A 77 20.73 19.30 -9.28
N VAL A 78 20.40 18.58 -10.34
CA VAL A 78 21.03 18.72 -11.65
C VAL A 78 20.09 19.56 -12.50
N GLY A 79 20.44 20.83 -12.70
CA GLY A 79 19.75 21.67 -13.68
C GLY A 79 19.99 21.10 -15.08
N MET A 80 18.93 20.83 -15.82
CA MET A 80 19.03 20.28 -17.18
C MET A 80 19.01 21.45 -18.16
N ASP A 81 20.12 21.75 -18.83
CA ASP A 81 20.16 22.77 -19.88
C ASP A 81 19.59 22.18 -21.18
N SER A 82 18.26 22.11 -21.27
CA SER A 82 17.63 21.59 -22.48
C SER A 82 17.79 22.60 -23.63
N LYS A 83 18.80 22.39 -24.48
CA LYS A 83 18.96 23.15 -25.74
C LYS A 83 18.02 22.55 -26.79
N VAL A 84 16.86 23.17 -26.96
CA VAL A 84 15.93 22.82 -28.04
C VAL A 84 16.38 23.58 -29.31
N GLY A 85 17.00 22.86 -30.24
CA GLY A 85 17.32 23.38 -31.57
C GLY A 85 16.15 23.13 -32.52
N ILE A 86 15.61 24.18 -33.11
CA ILE A 86 14.57 24.08 -34.15
C ILE A 86 15.24 24.44 -35.48
N SER A 87 15.40 23.46 -36.36
CA SER A 87 15.81 23.67 -37.75
C SER A 87 14.56 23.67 -38.62
N LEU A 88 14.31 24.78 -39.31
CA LEU A 88 13.15 24.99 -40.17
C LEU A 88 13.65 25.46 -41.55
N ASP A 89 13.22 24.79 -42.61
CA ASP A 89 13.57 25.09 -44.00
C ASP A 89 12.45 25.86 -44.76
N GLY A 90 11.53 26.50 -44.02
CA GLY A 90 10.35 27.18 -44.57
C GLY A 90 9.97 28.50 -43.89
N LYS A 91 8.87 29.13 -44.34
CA LYS A 91 8.33 30.38 -43.77
C LYS A 91 7.58 30.09 -42.47
N VAL A 92 7.93 30.81 -41.41
CA VAL A 92 7.46 30.55 -40.04
C VAL A 92 6.80 31.80 -39.46
N THR A 93 5.56 31.67 -38.99
CA THR A 93 4.89 32.68 -38.16
C THR A 93 4.84 32.15 -36.73
N LEU A 94 5.85 32.46 -35.91
CA LEU A 94 5.90 32.04 -34.51
C LEU A 94 5.35 33.16 -33.62
N GLU A 95 4.23 32.91 -32.95
CA GLU A 95 3.89 33.60 -31.71
C GLU A 95 4.61 32.89 -30.56
N SER A 96 5.64 33.53 -30.01
CA SER A 96 6.31 33.03 -28.81
C SER A 96 5.86 33.87 -27.61
N ILE A 97 5.18 33.23 -26.65
CA ILE A 97 4.86 33.86 -25.37
C ILE A 97 6.02 33.55 -24.41
N VAL A 98 7.05 34.41 -24.44
CA VAL A 98 8.19 34.30 -23.53
C VAL A 98 7.90 35.08 -22.26
N LYS A 99 7.64 34.37 -21.15
CA LYS A 99 7.55 35.00 -19.83
C LYS A 99 8.94 35.09 -19.21
N GLN A 100 9.52 36.29 -19.23
CA GLN A 100 10.81 36.57 -18.64
C GLN A 100 10.64 37.06 -17.19
N THR A 101 11.36 36.46 -16.25
CA THR A 101 11.33 36.82 -14.81
C THR A 101 12.56 37.62 -14.37
N THR A 102 13.34 38.13 -15.31
CA THR A 102 14.58 38.89 -15.07
C THR A 102 14.71 39.96 -16.15
N ASP A 103 15.28 41.11 -15.81
CA ASP A 103 15.09 42.38 -16.54
C ASP A 103 15.80 42.48 -17.92
N GLY A 104 16.37 41.41 -18.46
CA GLY A 104 17.24 41.51 -19.64
C GLY A 104 17.07 40.38 -20.64
N PHE A 105 16.54 40.67 -21.82
CA PHE A 105 16.49 39.77 -22.98
C PHE A 105 17.53 40.22 -24.03
N LYS A 106 18.43 39.32 -24.44
CA LYS A 106 19.45 39.60 -25.46
C LYS A 106 19.19 38.76 -26.70
N ILE A 107 18.70 39.40 -27.76
CA ILE A 107 18.68 38.82 -29.11
C ILE A 107 19.98 39.20 -29.80
N THR A 108 20.59 38.27 -30.53
CA THR A 108 21.64 38.57 -31.49
C THR A 108 21.19 38.03 -32.84
N ALA A 109 21.06 38.92 -33.81
CA ALA A 109 20.74 38.58 -35.19
C ALA A 109 21.87 39.13 -36.07
N THR A 110 22.46 38.27 -36.91
CA THR A 110 23.68 38.59 -37.65
C THR A 110 23.39 39.10 -39.06
N ASP A 111 22.26 38.72 -39.66
CA ASP A 111 21.89 39.12 -41.03
C ASP A 111 20.36 39.21 -41.17
N ILE A 112 19.80 40.41 -40.93
CA ILE A 112 18.38 40.70 -41.21
C ILE A 112 18.31 41.51 -42.52
N LYS A 113 17.78 40.91 -43.58
CA LYS A 113 17.53 41.63 -44.84
C LYS A 113 16.27 42.50 -44.71
N GLY A 114 16.36 43.79 -45.03
CA GLY A 114 15.21 44.72 -45.08
C GLY A 114 15.06 45.71 -43.92
N VAL A 115 16.02 45.77 -42.99
CA VAL A 115 16.10 46.86 -42.00
C VAL A 115 16.84 48.03 -42.63
N ASN A 116 16.13 49.07 -43.05
CA ASN A 116 16.76 50.31 -43.53
C ASN A 116 17.30 51.09 -42.33
N THR A 117 18.62 51.21 -42.22
CA THR A 117 19.24 52.23 -41.37
C THR A 117 18.96 53.59 -42.00
N LYS A 118 18.28 54.48 -41.27
CA LYS A 118 18.19 55.89 -41.67
C LYS A 118 19.59 56.49 -41.53
N GLU A 119 20.27 56.70 -42.65
CA GLU A 119 21.41 57.59 -42.73
C GLU A 119 20.86 59.02 -42.75
N ASP A 120 20.93 59.72 -41.62
CA ASP A 120 20.69 61.17 -41.59
C ASP A 120 21.83 61.83 -42.36
N SER A 121 21.56 62.17 -43.63
CA SER A 121 22.48 62.92 -44.48
C SER A 121 22.55 64.36 -43.98
N GLN A 122 23.58 64.69 -43.18
CA GLN A 122 23.99 66.08 -42.97
C GLN A 122 24.80 66.56 -44.17
N HIS A 123 24.13 67.24 -45.09
CA HIS A 123 24.80 68.12 -46.06
C HIS A 123 23.92 69.34 -46.37
N GLY A 124 24.44 70.53 -46.05
CA GLY A 124 23.83 71.83 -46.33
C GLY A 124 23.99 72.79 -45.18
#